data_AF-A0A962HK50-F1
#
_entry.id   AF-A0A962HK50-F1
#
_cell.length_a   1.000
_cell.length_b   1.000
_cell.length_c   1.000
_cell.angle_alpha   90.00
_cell.angle_beta   90.00
_cell.angle_gamma   90.00
#
_symmetry.space_group_name_H-M   'P 1'
#
loop_
_entity.id
_entity.type
_entity.pdbx_description
1 polymer ?
#
loop_
_entity_poly.entity_id
_entity_poly.type
_entity_poly.pdbx_seq_one_letter_code
_entity_poly.pdbx_strand_id
1 'polypeptide(L)'
;HLIRHFRNIAERRGAAGAIGKCLLLLAHAVVRIHHRFSQQPDPYGHYRRRLHRLRRRFQATLQRGSQLDERTCKRTRNQCLHLLRDGAMCWTFLQDRRIPLTNNRAERAIRLYVLGTACQLGISTVALMREVCSQGLVNQPVTVRFPMPAQESQRLT
;
A
#
# COMPACT_ATOMS: atom_id res chain seq x y z
N HIS A 1 0.53 -3.43 4.06
CA HIS A 1 -0.34 -2.23 4.10
C HIS A 1 -1.68 -2.42 3.33
N LEU A 2 -1.72 -2.98 2.12
CA LEU A 2 -2.96 -3.12 1.30
C LEU A 2 -4.14 -3.84 1.99
N ILE A 3 -3.89 -4.94 2.71
CA ILE A 3 -4.94 -5.68 3.43
C ILE A 3 -5.64 -4.79 4.47
N ARG A 4 -4.85 -4.03 5.24
CA ARG A 4 -5.39 -3.07 6.23
C ARG A 4 -6.23 -2.00 5.55
N HIS A 5 -5.76 -1.52 4.40
CA HIS A 5 -6.49 -0.54 3.61
C HIS A 5 -7.85 -1.09 3.11
N PHE A 6 -7.88 -2.30 2.55
CA PHE A 6 -9.14 -2.94 2.12
C PHE A 6 -10.09 -3.20 3.28
N ARG A 7 -9.57 -3.53 4.47
CA ARG A 7 -10.38 -3.64 5.69
C ARG A 7 -11.09 -2.31 6.02
N ASN A 8 -10.38 -1.19 6.00
CA ASN A 8 -10.98 0.13 6.23
C ASN A 8 -12.06 0.49 5.18
N ILE A 9 -11.92 0.02 3.93
CA ILE A 9 -12.98 0.19 2.91
C ILE A 9 -14.15 -0.73 3.21
N ALA A 10 -13.90 -1.97 3.61
CA ALA A 10 -14.90 -3.00 3.89
C ALA A 10 -15.85 -2.64 5.05
N GLU A 11 -15.39 -1.79 5.97
CA GLU A 11 -16.16 -1.26 7.10
C GLU A 11 -17.16 -0.16 6.69
N ARG A 12 -17.04 0.42 5.48
CA ARG A 12 -17.99 1.42 4.97
C ARG A 12 -19.34 0.77 4.64
N ARG A 13 -20.43 1.54 4.73
CA ARG A 13 -21.76 1.08 4.33
C ARG A 13 -21.96 1.17 2.81
N GLY A 14 -22.91 0.39 2.29
CA GLY A 14 -23.31 0.42 0.88
C GLY A 14 -22.30 -0.20 -0.08
N ALA A 15 -22.34 0.24 -1.34
CA ALA A 15 -21.57 -0.33 -2.44
C ALA A 15 -20.05 -0.26 -2.20
N ALA A 16 -19.55 0.80 -1.56
CA ALA A 16 -18.14 0.93 -1.19
C ALA A 16 -17.68 -0.21 -0.26
N GLY A 17 -18.48 -0.56 0.76
CA GLY A 17 -18.19 -1.66 1.67
C GLY A 17 -18.16 -3.02 0.97
N ALA A 18 -19.11 -3.27 0.07
CA ALA A 18 -19.15 -4.50 -0.72
C ALA A 18 -17.89 -4.68 -1.58
N ILE A 19 -17.42 -3.61 -2.23
CA ILE A 19 -16.15 -3.61 -2.97
C ILE A 19 -14.97 -3.89 -2.03
N GLY A 20 -14.89 -3.20 -0.88
CA GLY A 20 -13.84 -3.42 0.11
C GLY A 20 -13.77 -4.87 0.61
N LYS A 21 -14.92 -5.48 0.93
CA LYS A 21 -15.02 -6.89 1.34
C LYS A 21 -14.52 -7.83 0.25
N CYS A 22 -14.91 -7.60 -1.00
CA CYS A 22 -14.47 -8.40 -2.13
C CYS A 22 -12.95 -8.30 -2.34
N LEU A 23 -12.38 -7.09 -2.29
CA LEU A 23 -10.94 -6.86 -2.41
C LEU A 23 -10.17 -7.52 -1.25
N LEU A 24 -10.70 -7.45 -0.04
CA LEU A 24 -10.09 -8.08 1.15
C LEU A 24 -10.04 -9.61 1.01
N LEU A 25 -11.13 -10.23 0.56
CA LEU A 25 -11.17 -11.68 0.31
C LEU A 25 -10.16 -12.11 -0.77
N LEU A 26 -10.06 -11.35 -1.87
CA LEU A 26 -9.09 -11.60 -2.92
C LEU A 26 -7.65 -11.48 -2.42
N ALA A 27 -7.35 -10.45 -1.63
CA ALA A 27 -6.02 -10.27 -1.04
C ALA A 27 -5.63 -11.43 -0.11
N HIS A 28 -6.54 -11.85 0.77
CA HIS A 28 -6.31 -13.03 1.63
C HIS A 28 -6.14 -14.31 0.83
N ALA A 29 -6.88 -14.49 -0.26
CA ALA A 29 -6.73 -15.65 -1.15
C ALA A 29 -5.33 -15.68 -1.79
N VAL A 30 -4.84 -14.53 -2.28
CA VAL A 30 -3.49 -14.40 -2.85
C VAL A 30 -2.42 -14.80 -1.82
N VAL A 31 -2.49 -14.23 -0.60
CA VAL A 31 -1.54 -14.54 0.48
C VAL A 31 -1.56 -16.02 0.82
N ARG A 32 -2.75 -16.60 1.00
CA ARG A 32 -2.90 -18.02 1.35
C ARG A 32 -2.31 -18.94 0.27
N ILE A 33 -2.60 -18.65 -1.00
CA ILE A 33 -2.11 -19.47 -2.13
C ILE A 33 -0.59 -19.35 -2.26
N HIS A 34 -0.04 -18.14 -2.12
CA HIS A 34 1.41 -17.95 -2.16
C HIS A 34 2.10 -18.64 -1.00
N HIS A 35 1.59 -18.52 0.23
CA HIS A 35 2.18 -19.20 1.38
C HIS A 35 2.18 -20.73 1.19
N ARG A 36 1.07 -21.31 0.70
CA ARG A 36 1.02 -22.74 0.39
C ARG A 36 2.06 -23.13 -0.66
N PHE A 37 2.20 -22.34 -1.72
CA PHE A 37 3.18 -22.60 -2.77
C PHE A 37 4.63 -22.48 -2.28
N SER A 38 4.92 -21.56 -1.36
CA SER A 38 6.24 -21.43 -0.75
C SER A 38 6.62 -22.65 0.08
N GLN A 39 5.65 -23.29 0.74
CA GLN A 39 5.88 -24.50 1.54
C GLN A 39 5.95 -25.78 0.66
N GLN A 40 5.10 -25.86 -0.36
CA GLN A 40 5.04 -26.97 -1.30
C GLN A 40 4.90 -26.43 -2.72
N PRO A 41 6.02 -26.24 -3.44
CA PRO A 41 6.00 -25.78 -4.81
C PRO A 41 5.31 -26.81 -5.73
N ASP A 42 4.35 -26.34 -6.51
CA ASP A 42 3.62 -27.17 -7.46
C ASP A 42 4.36 -27.30 -8.81
N PRO A 43 4.59 -28.52 -9.33
CA PRO A 43 5.23 -28.75 -10.64
C PRO A 43 4.41 -28.26 -11.84
N TYR A 44 3.09 -28.24 -11.76
CA TYR A 44 2.19 -28.14 -12.92
C TYR A 44 1.65 -26.74 -13.21
N GLY A 45 2.28 -25.70 -12.64
CA GLY A 45 1.93 -24.30 -12.90
C GLY A 45 0.51 -23.91 -12.47
N HIS A 46 -0.16 -24.68 -11.61
CA HIS A 46 -1.47 -24.31 -11.08
C HIS A 46 -1.39 -23.03 -10.27
N TYR A 47 -0.26 -22.79 -9.60
CA TYR A 47 0.03 -21.55 -8.88
C TYR A 47 -0.15 -20.30 -9.74
N ARG A 48 0.56 -20.22 -10.88
CA ARG A 48 0.48 -19.08 -11.81
C ARG A 48 -0.93 -18.91 -12.34
N ARG A 49 -1.55 -19.99 -12.83
CA ARG A 49 -2.93 -19.97 -13.37
C ARG A 49 -3.94 -19.45 -12.33
N ARG A 50 -3.85 -19.92 -11.09
CA ARG A 50 -4.74 -19.51 -10.00
C ARG A 50 -4.57 -18.03 -9.65
N LEU A 51 -3.33 -17.55 -9.59
CA LEU A 51 -3.06 -16.12 -9.33
C LEU A 51 -3.44 -15.21 -10.49
N HIS A 52 -3.27 -15.63 -11.74
CA HIS A 52 -3.80 -14.87 -12.88
C HIS A 52 -5.32 -14.73 -12.83
N ARG A 53 -6.06 -15.78 -12.43
CA ARG A 53 -7.51 -15.69 -12.21
C ARG A 53 -7.86 -14.69 -11.10
N LEU A 54 -7.11 -14.70 -10.00
CA LEU A 54 -7.30 -13.74 -8.91
C LEU A 54 -6.96 -12.32 -9.33
N ARG A 55 -5.90 -12.11 -10.12
CA ARG A 55 -5.53 -10.81 -10.70
C ARG A 55 -6.66 -10.23 -11.55
N ARG A 56 -7.24 -11.02 -12.46
CA ARG A 56 -8.37 -10.57 -13.28
C ARG A 56 -9.57 -10.17 -12.43
N ARG A 57 -9.92 -10.99 -11.44
CA ARG A 57 -11.00 -10.66 -10.48
C ARG A 57 -10.70 -9.38 -9.69
N PHE A 58 -9.46 -9.21 -9.24
CA PHE A 58 -9.02 -8.04 -8.51
C PHE A 58 -9.15 -6.77 -9.36
N GLN A 59 -8.66 -6.80 -10.60
CA GLN A 59 -8.82 -5.70 -11.55
C GLN A 59 -10.29 -5.38 -11.84
N ALA A 60 -11.13 -6.39 -12.09
CA ALA A 60 -12.56 -6.19 -12.31
C ALA A 60 -13.29 -5.61 -11.09
N THR A 61 -12.89 -5.99 -9.87
CA THR A 61 -13.44 -5.39 -8.64
C THR A 61 -12.99 -3.94 -8.48
N LEU A 62 -11.74 -3.61 -8.78
CA LEU A 62 -11.27 -2.22 -8.76
C LEU A 62 -11.96 -1.37 -9.84
N GLN A 63 -12.17 -1.89 -11.04
CA GLN A 63 -12.92 -1.20 -12.10
C GLN A 63 -14.34 -0.87 -11.63
N ARG A 64 -15.06 -1.83 -11.04
CA ARG A 64 -16.37 -1.57 -10.42
C ARG A 64 -16.29 -0.51 -9.31
N GLY A 65 -15.26 -0.57 -8.48
CA GLY A 65 -15.00 0.44 -7.44
C GLY A 65 -14.75 1.84 -8.01
N SER A 66 -14.11 1.94 -9.19
CA SER A 66 -13.86 3.22 -9.88
C SER A 66 -15.10 3.79 -10.57
N GLN A 67 -16.15 2.99 -10.74
CA GLN A 67 -17.43 3.41 -11.32
C GLN A 67 -18.45 3.83 -10.24
N LEU A 68 -18.13 3.68 -8.96
CA LEU A 68 -19.00 4.12 -7.87
C LEU A 68 -19.30 5.62 -7.97
N ASP A 69 -20.49 6.00 -7.49
CA ASP A 69 -20.94 7.39 -7.51
C ASP A 69 -19.93 8.32 -6.85
N GLU A 70 -19.61 9.41 -7.55
CA GLU A 70 -18.60 10.35 -7.08
C GLU A 70 -19.07 11.12 -5.84
N ARG A 71 -20.35 11.45 -5.73
CA ARG A 71 -20.87 12.28 -4.64
C ARG A 71 -20.88 11.51 -3.32
N THR A 72 -21.29 10.23 -3.35
CA THR A 72 -21.38 9.41 -2.14
C THR A 72 -20.10 8.62 -1.84
N CYS A 73 -19.33 8.23 -2.86
CA CYS A 73 -18.24 7.27 -2.72
C CYS A 73 -16.87 7.75 -3.24
N LYS A 74 -16.65 9.08 -3.34
CA LYS A 74 -15.42 9.73 -3.85
C LYS A 74 -14.12 9.06 -3.38
N ARG A 75 -13.99 8.85 -2.06
CA ARG A 75 -12.75 8.31 -1.45
C ARG A 75 -12.43 6.90 -1.95
N THR A 76 -13.44 6.02 -1.99
CA THR A 76 -13.28 4.64 -2.46
C THR A 76 -13.00 4.62 -3.96
N ARG A 77 -13.70 5.45 -4.74
CA ARG A 77 -13.52 5.62 -6.18
C ARG A 77 -12.09 6.01 -6.53
N ASN A 78 -11.59 7.09 -5.93
CA ASN A 78 -10.22 7.60 -6.17
C ASN A 78 -9.16 6.58 -5.76
N GLN A 79 -9.38 5.84 -4.67
CA GLN A 79 -8.50 4.76 -4.28
C GLN A 79 -8.47 3.63 -5.30
N CYS A 80 -9.62 3.21 -5.81
CA CYS A 80 -9.67 2.19 -6.85
C CYS A 80 -8.98 2.64 -8.12
N LEU A 81 -9.14 3.92 -8.52
CA LEU A 81 -8.43 4.51 -9.67
C LEU A 81 -6.91 4.51 -9.46
N HIS A 82 -6.44 4.91 -8.28
CA HIS A 82 -5.01 4.90 -7.95
C HIS A 82 -4.43 3.48 -7.99
N LEU A 83 -5.13 2.52 -7.37
CA LEU A 83 -4.75 1.11 -7.40
C LEU A 83 -4.78 0.49 -8.80
N LEU A 84 -5.61 0.99 -9.72
CA LEU A 84 -5.61 0.54 -11.11
C LEU A 84 -4.37 1.03 -11.86
N ARG A 85 -3.92 2.27 -11.62
CA ARG A 85 -2.68 2.81 -12.21
C ARG A 85 -1.45 2.02 -11.76
N ASP A 86 -1.34 1.78 -10.45
CA ASP A 86 -0.19 1.07 -9.87
C ASP A 86 -0.38 -0.45 -9.82
N GLY A 87 -1.46 -0.95 -10.41
CA GLY A 87 -1.89 -2.34 -10.28
C GLY A 87 -0.85 -3.34 -10.79
N ALA A 88 -0.04 -2.95 -11.78
CA ALA A 88 1.06 -3.79 -12.30
C ALA A 88 2.10 -4.12 -11.22
N MET A 89 2.44 -3.15 -10.36
CA MET A 89 3.44 -3.32 -9.30
C MET A 89 2.99 -4.35 -8.25
N CYS A 90 1.68 -4.51 -8.03
CA CYS A 90 1.14 -5.48 -7.08
C CYS A 90 1.41 -6.95 -7.49
N TRP A 91 1.83 -7.21 -8.74
CA TRP A 91 1.98 -8.57 -9.29
C TRP A 91 3.40 -8.87 -9.78
N THR A 92 4.39 -8.03 -9.49
CA THR A 92 5.80 -8.23 -9.91
C THR A 92 6.41 -9.53 -9.35
N PHE A 93 5.98 -9.96 -8.16
CA PHE A 93 6.35 -11.25 -7.56
C PHE A 93 5.96 -12.48 -8.40
N LEU A 94 5.03 -12.33 -9.36
CA LEU A 94 4.69 -13.40 -10.32
C LEU A 94 5.70 -13.51 -11.46
N GLN A 95 6.45 -12.45 -11.74
CA GLN A 95 7.44 -12.38 -12.82
C GLN A 95 8.82 -12.84 -12.32
N ASP A 96 9.19 -12.44 -11.10
CA ASP A 96 10.46 -12.82 -10.49
C ASP A 96 10.25 -13.39 -9.09
N ARG A 97 10.68 -14.65 -8.88
CA ARG A 97 10.56 -15.37 -7.59
C ARG A 97 11.39 -14.75 -6.47
N ARG A 98 12.42 -13.96 -6.80
CA ARG A 98 13.25 -13.26 -5.81
C ARG A 98 12.51 -12.09 -5.15
N ILE A 99 11.46 -11.59 -5.81
CA ILE A 99 10.62 -10.52 -5.27
C ILE A 99 9.61 -11.15 -4.30
N PRO A 100 9.67 -10.83 -3.00
CA PRO A 100 8.70 -11.34 -2.04
C PRO A 100 7.30 -10.78 -2.32
N LEU A 101 6.26 -11.56 -2.03
CA LEU A 101 4.86 -11.10 -2.15
C LEU A 101 4.57 -9.82 -1.35
N THR A 102 5.24 -9.65 -0.21
CA THR A 102 5.04 -8.49 0.67
C THR A 102 6.28 -7.61 0.67
N ASN A 103 6.06 -6.30 0.63
CA ASN A 103 7.14 -5.31 0.74
C ASN A 103 7.70 -5.18 2.17
N ASN A 104 7.36 -6.09 3.09
CA ASN A 104 7.74 -6.00 4.50
C ASN A 104 9.26 -5.95 4.70
N ARG A 105 10.03 -6.63 3.84
CA ARG A 105 11.50 -6.63 3.92
C ARG A 105 12.08 -5.27 3.58
N ALA A 106 11.64 -4.63 2.49
CA ALA A 106 12.13 -3.29 2.14
C ALA A 106 11.61 -2.24 3.12
N GLU A 107 10.33 -2.32 3.54
CA GLU A 107 9.77 -1.43 4.56
C GLU A 107 10.58 -1.51 5.87
N ARG A 108 11.00 -2.71 6.32
CA ARG A 108 11.85 -2.87 7.51
C ARG A 108 13.24 -2.29 7.33
N ALA A 109 13.88 -2.53 6.19
CA ALA A 109 15.22 -2.02 5.90
C ALA A 109 15.25 -0.49 5.89
N ILE A 110 14.30 0.14 5.19
CA ILE A 110 14.17 1.59 5.11
C ILE A 110 13.78 2.18 6.48
N ARG A 111 12.89 1.52 7.23
CA ARG A 111 12.46 2.02 8.55
C ARG A 111 13.62 2.17 9.52
N LEU A 112 14.57 1.23 9.54
CA LEU A 112 15.74 1.33 10.41
C LEU A 112 16.61 2.54 10.07
N TYR A 113 16.84 2.78 8.76
CA TYR A 113 17.57 3.94 8.31
C TYR A 113 16.86 5.26 8.68
N VAL A 114 15.57 5.37 8.35
CA VAL A 114 14.76 6.58 8.64
C VAL A 114 14.69 6.87 10.14
N LEU A 115 14.53 5.85 10.98
CA LEU A 115 14.53 6.01 12.44
C LEU A 115 15.92 6.39 12.96
N GLY A 116 16.99 5.82 12.40
CA GLY A 116 18.37 6.17 12.75
C GLY A 116 18.67 7.64 12.43
N THR A 117 18.36 8.09 11.21
CA THR A 117 18.51 9.49 10.82
C THR A 117 17.63 10.41 11.66
N ALA A 118 16.36 10.05 11.91
CA ALA A 118 15.49 10.85 12.76
C ALA A 118 16.05 10.97 14.18
N CYS A 119 16.61 9.90 14.75
CA CYS A 119 17.25 9.92 16.07
C CYS A 119 18.50 10.80 16.10
N GLN A 120 19.37 10.68 15.08
CA GLN A 120 20.57 11.53 14.94
C GLN A 120 20.23 13.02 14.83
N LEU A 121 19.09 13.34 14.21
CA LEU A 121 18.63 14.72 14.01
C LEU A 121 17.70 15.21 15.14
N GLY A 122 17.47 14.42 16.20
CA GLY A 122 16.54 14.77 17.28
C GLY A 122 15.06 14.86 16.86
N ILE A 123 14.70 14.29 15.71
CA ILE A 123 13.37 14.36 15.12
C ILE A 123 12.48 13.27 15.70
N SER A 124 11.40 13.68 16.39
CA SER A 124 10.30 12.77 16.70
C SER A 124 9.43 12.55 15.46
N THR A 125 9.55 11.37 14.85
CA THR A 125 8.71 10.96 13.71
C THR A 125 7.21 11.00 14.04
N VAL A 126 6.83 10.78 15.29
CA VAL A 126 5.43 10.85 15.75
C VAL A 126 4.94 12.30 15.85
N ALA A 127 5.77 13.21 16.37
CA ALA A 127 5.42 14.62 16.45
C ALA A 127 5.28 15.25 15.06
N LEU A 128 6.22 14.94 14.16
CA LEU A 128 6.18 15.39 12.77
C LEU A 128 4.91 14.90 12.05
N MET A 129 4.57 13.61 12.20
CA MET A 129 3.37 13.06 11.55
C MET A 129 2.08 13.59 12.15
N ARG A 130 2.04 13.95 13.44
CA ARG A 130 0.89 14.63 14.05
C ARG A 130 0.69 16.03 13.47
N GLU A 131 1.77 16.78 13.28
CA GLU A 131 1.73 18.13 12.71
C GLU A 131 1.31 18.13 11.23
N VAL A 132 1.84 17.20 10.44
CA VAL A 132 1.38 17.03 9.04
C VAL A 132 -0.11 16.67 9.01
N CYS A 133 -0.56 15.78 9.91
CA CYS A 133 -1.97 15.39 9.97
C CYS A 133 -2.88 16.53 10.44
N SER A 134 -2.47 17.35 11.41
CA SER A 134 -3.27 18.48 11.89
C SER A 134 -3.47 19.51 10.78
N GLN A 135 -2.41 19.87 10.05
CA GLN A 135 -2.49 20.79 8.91
C GLN A 135 -3.40 20.24 7.79
N GLY A 136 -3.27 18.94 7.48
CA GLY A 136 -4.09 18.28 6.47
C GLY A 136 -5.57 18.14 6.87
N LEU A 137 -5.90 17.98 8.15
CA LEU A 137 -7.28 17.91 8.64
C LEU A 137 -8.00 19.26 8.57
N VAL A 138 -7.26 20.37 8.67
CA VAL A 138 -7.79 21.74 8.59
C VAL A 138 -7.84 22.22 7.13
N ASN A 139 -7.51 21.36 6.15
CA ASN A 139 -7.49 21.68 4.71
C ASN A 139 -6.51 22.83 4.36
N GLN A 140 -5.50 23.07 5.22
CA GLN A 140 -4.43 24.02 4.92
C GLN A 140 -3.34 23.35 4.08
N PRO A 141 -2.61 24.12 3.25
CA PRO A 141 -1.43 23.60 2.56
C PRO A 141 -0.43 23.10 3.61
N VAL A 142 0.06 21.87 3.44
CA VAL A 142 1.05 21.27 4.34
C VAL A 142 2.37 22.04 4.17
N THR A 143 2.77 22.80 5.18
CA THR A 143 3.99 23.62 5.18
C THR A 143 5.11 23.04 6.04
N VAL A 144 4.88 21.90 6.70
CA VAL A 144 5.86 21.22 7.55
C VAL A 144 7.17 21.00 6.78
N ARG A 145 8.22 21.69 7.20
CA ARG A 145 9.59 21.46 6.73
C ARG A 145 10.24 20.41 7.62
N PHE A 146 10.96 19.48 7.00
CA PHE A 146 11.84 18.61 7.74
C PHE A 146 12.94 19.47 8.38
N PRO A 147 13.19 19.34 9.70
CA PRO A 147 14.30 20.00 10.36
C PRO A 147 15.59 19.27 9.96
N MET A 148 16.00 19.43 8.71
CA MET A 148 17.32 19.04 8.27
C MET A 148 18.29 20.08 8.83
N PRO A 149 19.36 19.69 9.53
CA PRO A 149 20.43 20.63 9.84
C PRO A 149 20.93 21.20 8.51
N ALA A 150 21.18 22.51 8.46
CA ALA A 150 21.84 23.11 7.32
C ALA A 150 23.13 22.32 7.08
N GLN A 151 23.33 21.80 5.87
CA GLN A 151 24.59 21.12 5.57
C GLN A 151 25.69 22.16 5.72
N GLU A 152 26.45 22.08 6.81
CA GLU A 152 27.71 22.80 6.96
C GLU A 152 28.59 22.34 5.81
N SER A 153 28.63 23.18 4.77
CA SER A 153 29.61 23.06 3.71
C SER A 153 30.96 23.09 4.39
N GLN A 154 31.64 21.94 4.42
CA GLN A 154 33.04 21.84 4.79
C GLN A 154 33.82 22.85 3.94
N ARG A 155 34.07 24.04 4.51
CA ARG A 155 35.13 24.92 4.06
C ARG A 155 36.42 24.25 4.52
N LEU A 156 36.94 23.39 3.65
CA LEU A 156 38.36 23.04 3.66
C LEU A 156 39.15 24.33 3.42
N THR A 157 39.81 24.80 4.47
CA THR A 157 40.97 25.70 4.43
C THR A 157 42.02 25.13 5.36
#